data_AF-X0X731-F1
#
_entry.id   AF-X0X731-F1
#
_cell.length_a   1.000
_cell.length_b   1.000
_cell.length_c   1.000
_cell.angle_alpha   90.00
_cell.angle_beta   90.00
_cell.angle_gamma   90.00
#
_symmetry.space_group_name_H-M   'P 1'
#
loop_
_entity.id
_entity.type
_entity.pdbx_description
1 polymer ?
#
loop_
_entity_poly.entity_id
_entity_poly.type
_entity_poly.pdbx_seq_one_letter_code
_entity_poly.pdbx_strand_id
1 'polypeptide(L)'
;QPFSHLVTGMVLRALAASPTWRKSKEAQKAGELLLIRFFKEDKYDDRWLSSYWEEITYPFWATDILSSLDSLSTIGFSVENEKVQEALNWLLCKQAKQGYWEAGNVKSALEDHLWVTFAVLRVLKKFGLFEI
;
A
#
# COMPACT_ATOMS: atom_id res chain seq x y z
N GLN A 1 20.99 3.70 -8.18
CA GLN A 1 20.54 5.08 -8.46
C GLN A 1 19.37 5.40 -7.55
N PRO A 2 19.23 6.63 -7.02
CA PRO A 2 18.01 7.04 -6.32
C PRO A 2 16.77 7.08 -7.24
N PHE A 3 15.58 6.90 -6.66
CA PHE A 3 14.28 7.05 -7.33
C PHE A 3 13.23 7.50 -6.31
N SER A 4 12.12 8.10 -6.77
CA SER A 4 10.99 8.47 -5.91
C SER A 4 10.08 7.28 -5.68
N HIS A 5 9.86 6.92 -4.42
CA HIS A 5 8.91 5.87 -4.09
C HIS A 5 7.47 6.36 -4.25
N LEU A 6 7.23 7.67 -4.02
CA LEU A 6 5.93 8.28 -4.24
C LEU A 6 5.46 8.05 -5.68
N VAL A 7 6.23 8.52 -6.66
CA VAL A 7 5.87 8.39 -8.07
C VAL A 7 5.87 6.92 -8.52
N THR A 8 6.83 6.12 -8.03
CA THR A 8 6.88 4.68 -8.35
C THR A 8 5.61 3.97 -7.93
N GLY A 9 5.11 4.19 -6.71
CA GLY A 9 3.86 3.58 -6.25
C GLY A 9 2.65 4.03 -7.06
N MET A 10 2.57 5.31 -7.44
CA MET A 10 1.49 5.82 -8.29
C MET A 10 1.45 5.15 -9.66
N VAL A 11 2.61 4.99 -10.31
CA VAL A 11 2.73 4.28 -11.60
C VAL A 11 2.44 2.79 -11.42
N LEU A 12 2.91 2.18 -10.33
CA LEU A 12 2.70 0.77 -10.04
C LEU A 12 1.21 0.41 -9.93
N ARG A 13 0.38 1.31 -9.39
CA ARG A 13 -1.09 1.13 -9.39
C ARG A 13 -1.66 0.97 -10.79
N ALA A 14 -1.21 1.79 -11.75
CA ALA A 14 -1.65 1.71 -13.14
C ALA A 14 -1.18 0.40 -13.81
N LEU A 15 0.06 -0.02 -13.54
CA LEU A 15 0.60 -1.30 -14.03
C LEU A 15 -0.19 -2.48 -13.46
N ALA A 16 -0.48 -2.46 -12.15
CA ALA A 16 -1.25 -3.49 -11.46
C ALA A 16 -2.69 -3.61 -12.01
N ALA A 17 -3.33 -2.49 -12.34
CA ALA A 17 -4.67 -2.47 -12.92
C ALA A 17 -4.72 -3.01 -14.36
N SER A 18 -3.61 -2.97 -15.10
CA SER A 18 -3.58 -3.38 -16.51
C SER A 18 -3.43 -4.90 -16.66
N PRO A 19 -4.35 -5.59 -17.39
CA PRO A 19 -4.18 -6.99 -17.74
C PRO A 19 -2.89 -7.31 -18.48
N THR A 20 -2.43 -6.37 -19.32
CA THR A 20 -1.22 -6.52 -20.13
C THR A 20 0.05 -6.36 -19.29
N TRP A 21 0.07 -5.38 -18.37
CA TRP A 21 1.30 -5.00 -17.67
C TRP A 21 1.48 -5.62 -16.29
N ARG A 22 0.41 -6.05 -15.60
CA ARG A 22 0.54 -6.49 -14.20
C ARG A 22 1.47 -7.70 -13.98
N LYS A 23 1.70 -8.51 -15.02
CA LYS A 23 2.61 -9.67 -14.99
C LYS A 23 3.95 -9.40 -15.69
N SER A 24 4.22 -8.16 -16.07
CA SER A 24 5.44 -7.81 -16.79
C SER A 24 6.65 -7.78 -15.84
N LYS A 25 7.85 -7.90 -16.40
CA LYS A 25 9.09 -7.81 -15.63
C LYS A 25 9.28 -6.41 -15.03
N GLU A 26 8.77 -5.39 -15.71
CA GLU A 26 8.81 -3.99 -15.27
C GLU A 26 7.92 -3.77 -14.04
N ALA A 27 6.69 -4.31 -14.03
CA ALA A 27 5.81 -4.25 -12.88
C ALA A 27 6.42 -4.98 -11.67
N GLN A 28 6.97 -6.18 -11.90
CA GLN A 28 7.70 -6.91 -10.88
C GLN A 28 8.88 -6.10 -10.34
N LYS A 29 9.70 -5.53 -11.24
CA LYS A 29 10.88 -4.77 -10.84
C LYS A 29 10.55 -3.50 -10.06
N ALA A 30 9.53 -2.77 -10.49
CA ALA A 30 9.04 -1.59 -9.79
C ALA A 30 8.48 -1.95 -8.41
N GLY A 31 7.80 -3.08 -8.26
CA GLY A 31 7.34 -3.60 -6.97
C GLY A 31 8.50 -3.93 -6.02
N GLU A 32 9.57 -4.57 -6.50
CA GLU A 32 10.78 -4.83 -5.71
C GLU A 32 11.43 -3.54 -5.21
N LEU A 33 11.52 -2.53 -6.09
CA LEU A 33 12.05 -1.22 -5.73
C LEU A 33 11.17 -0.53 -4.67
N LEU A 34 9.85 -0.61 -4.81
CA LEU A 34 8.94 -0.02 -3.84
C LEU A 34 9.09 -0.67 -2.44
N LEU A 35 9.17 -2.00 -2.38
CA LEU A 35 9.32 -2.75 -1.12
C LEU A 35 10.54 -2.32 -0.30
N ILE A 36 11.69 -2.09 -0.95
CA ILE A 36 12.90 -1.68 -0.21
C ILE A 36 12.83 -0.27 0.38
N ARG A 37 11.78 0.49 0.07
CA ARG A 37 11.52 1.87 0.55
C ARG A 37 10.43 1.98 1.61
N PHE A 38 9.72 0.89 1.92
CA PHE A 38 8.72 0.90 2.99
C PHE A 38 9.29 1.49 4.27
N PHE A 39 8.51 2.41 4.88
CA PHE A 39 8.82 3.14 6.11
C PHE A 39 10.09 4.01 6.07
N LYS A 40 10.62 4.32 4.87
CA LYS A 40 11.76 5.22 4.69
C LYS A 40 11.30 6.54 4.09
N GLU A 41 12.02 7.61 4.42
CA GLU A 41 11.82 8.91 3.77
C GLU A 41 12.04 8.80 2.26
N ASP A 42 11.35 9.60 1.44
CA ASP A 42 11.69 9.76 0.03
C ASP A 42 12.95 10.63 -0.09
N LYS A 43 13.70 10.47 -1.18
CA LYS A 43 14.82 11.36 -1.50
C LYS A 43 14.35 12.67 -2.13
N TYR A 44 13.13 12.73 -2.61
CA TYR A 44 12.56 13.89 -3.30
C TYR A 44 11.55 14.59 -2.39
N ASP A 45 11.48 15.92 -2.49
CA ASP A 45 10.82 16.77 -1.49
C ASP A 45 9.29 16.58 -1.37
N ASP A 46 8.62 16.04 -2.39
CA ASP A 46 7.17 15.81 -2.32
C ASP A 46 6.85 14.56 -1.50
N ARG A 47 5.99 14.73 -0.47
CA ARG A 47 5.64 13.71 0.52
C ARG A 47 6.84 12.87 0.98
N TRP A 48 7.92 13.54 1.34
CA TRP A 48 9.20 12.90 1.64
C TRP A 48 9.31 12.25 3.02
N LEU A 49 8.52 12.68 4.01
CA LEU A 49 8.60 12.15 5.37
C LEU A 49 8.18 10.67 5.43
N SER A 50 8.88 9.87 6.25
CA SER A 50 8.52 8.46 6.47
C SER A 50 7.11 8.28 7.04
N SER A 51 6.57 9.28 7.75
CA SER A 51 5.21 9.27 8.28
C SER A 51 4.13 9.19 7.19
N TYR A 52 4.41 9.58 5.95
CA TYR A 52 3.45 9.49 4.85
C TYR A 52 3.11 8.04 4.47
N TRP A 53 3.98 7.07 4.79
CA TRP A 53 3.65 5.65 4.65
C TRP A 53 2.45 5.24 5.52
N GLU A 54 2.29 5.90 6.67
CA GLU A 54 1.27 5.58 7.67
C GLU A 54 -0.09 6.23 7.40
N GLU A 55 -0.12 7.24 6.52
CA GLU A 55 -1.35 7.95 6.14
C GLU A 55 -2.18 7.12 5.16
N ILE A 56 -2.73 5.98 5.61
CA ILE A 56 -3.55 5.13 4.74
C ILE A 56 -4.82 5.86 4.30
N THR A 57 -5.05 5.92 2.98
CA THR A 57 -6.18 6.66 2.40
C THR A 57 -6.93 5.85 1.36
N TYR A 58 -8.20 6.23 1.15
CA TYR A 58 -8.98 5.81 0.00
C TYR A 58 -9.84 6.99 -0.49
N PRO A 59 -9.92 7.28 -1.81
CA PRO A 59 -9.18 6.66 -2.91
C PRO A 59 -7.66 6.79 -2.79
N PHE A 60 -6.91 5.93 -3.50
CA PHE A 60 -5.45 5.94 -3.47
C PHE A 60 -4.89 7.15 -4.23
N TRP A 61 -4.68 8.27 -3.52
CA TRP A 61 -4.09 9.47 -4.08
C TRP A 61 -2.57 9.40 -4.07
N ALA A 62 -1.98 9.34 -2.88
CA ALA A 62 -0.54 9.20 -2.68
C ALA A 62 -0.13 7.73 -2.55
N THR A 63 1.17 7.49 -2.46
CA THR A 63 1.74 6.18 -2.14
C THR A 63 1.87 6.07 -0.63
N ASP A 64 1.18 5.10 -0.06
CA ASP A 64 1.18 4.71 1.35
C ASP A 64 1.28 3.18 1.45
N ILE A 65 1.30 2.61 2.66
CA ILE A 65 1.38 1.16 2.83
C ILE A 65 0.18 0.44 2.20
N LEU A 66 -1.02 0.98 2.36
CA LEU A 66 -2.26 0.34 1.90
C LEU A 66 -2.32 0.24 0.37
N SER A 67 -2.11 1.36 -0.32
CA SER A 67 -2.08 1.45 -1.79
C SER A 67 -0.93 0.64 -2.40
N SER A 68 0.20 0.55 -1.70
CA SER A 68 1.33 -0.28 -2.11
C SER A 68 0.98 -1.77 -2.04
N LEU A 69 0.44 -2.23 -0.90
CA LEU A 69 0.02 -3.62 -0.72
C LEU A 69 -1.10 -4.04 -1.69
N ASP A 70 -2.04 -3.13 -2.02
CA ASP A 70 -3.07 -3.40 -3.04
C ASP A 70 -2.46 -3.64 -4.43
N SER A 71 -1.47 -2.85 -4.81
CA SER A 71 -0.78 -3.00 -6.10
C SER A 71 0.08 -4.27 -6.12
N LEU A 72 0.87 -4.50 -5.07
CA LEU A 72 1.79 -5.63 -4.96
C LEU A 72 1.06 -6.97 -4.94
N SER A 73 -0.05 -7.08 -4.20
CA SER A 73 -0.89 -8.28 -4.21
C SER A 73 -1.46 -8.58 -5.60
N THR A 74 -1.82 -7.55 -6.36
CA THR A 74 -2.36 -7.70 -7.72
C THR A 74 -1.29 -8.10 -8.75
N ILE A 75 -0.04 -7.66 -8.54
CA ILE A 75 1.12 -8.03 -9.36
C ILE A 75 1.60 -9.46 -9.08
N GLY A 76 1.35 -9.97 -7.87
CA GLY A 76 1.64 -11.34 -7.46
C GLY A 76 2.78 -11.48 -6.44
N PHE A 77 3.06 -10.43 -5.68
CA PHE A 77 3.96 -10.54 -4.53
C PHE A 77 3.33 -11.44 -3.46
N SER A 78 4.16 -12.31 -2.88
CA SER A 78 3.73 -13.29 -1.88
C SER A 78 3.78 -12.74 -0.46
N VAL A 79 2.91 -13.28 0.40
CA VAL A 79 2.95 -13.10 1.86
C VAL A 79 4.22 -13.69 2.48
N GLU A 80 4.99 -14.50 1.76
CA GLU A 80 6.30 -15.01 2.22
C GLU A 80 7.42 -13.98 2.13
N ASN A 81 7.21 -12.86 1.40
CA ASN A 81 8.21 -11.80 1.33
C ASN A 81 8.27 -11.03 2.67
N GLU A 82 9.46 -10.98 3.29
CA GLU A 82 9.66 -10.36 4.61
C GLU A 82 9.16 -8.91 4.70
N LYS A 83 9.33 -8.11 3.63
CA LYS A 83 8.85 -6.71 3.61
C LYS A 83 7.35 -6.60 3.46
N VAL A 84 6.74 -7.54 2.73
CA VAL A 84 5.28 -7.66 2.67
C VAL A 84 4.72 -8.06 4.04
N GLN A 85 5.34 -9.02 4.74
CA GLN A 85 4.94 -9.42 6.09
C GLN A 85 5.07 -8.27 7.09
N GLU A 86 6.17 -7.53 7.07
CA GLU A 86 6.40 -6.36 7.91
C GLU A 86 5.27 -5.32 7.73
N ALA A 87 4.93 -5.00 6.48
CA ALA A 87 3.87 -4.06 6.17
C ALA A 87 2.46 -4.58 6.52
N LEU A 88 2.18 -5.86 6.30
CA LEU A 88 0.91 -6.48 6.68
C LEU A 88 0.73 -6.53 8.21
N ASN A 89 1.79 -6.87 8.95
CA ASN A 89 1.79 -6.85 10.41
C ASN A 89 1.58 -5.43 10.94
N TRP A 90 2.25 -4.43 10.36
CA TRP A 90 2.00 -3.04 10.69
C TRP A 90 0.53 -2.67 10.46
N LEU A 91 -0.04 -3.09 9.33
CA LEU A 91 -1.43 -2.80 8.99
C LEU A 91 -2.40 -3.45 9.99
N LEU A 92 -2.19 -4.72 10.36
CA LEU A 92 -2.99 -5.42 11.37
C LEU A 92 -2.91 -4.74 12.74
N CYS A 93 -1.73 -4.28 13.15
CA CYS A 93 -1.54 -3.55 14.40
C CYS A 93 -2.23 -2.17 14.45
N LYS A 94 -2.59 -1.60 13.29
CA LYS A 94 -3.32 -0.32 13.19
C LYS A 94 -4.84 -0.48 13.29
N GLN A 95 -5.35 -1.70 13.40
CA GLN A 95 -6.79 -1.91 13.59
C GLN A 95 -7.26 -1.27 14.91
N ALA A 96 -8.29 -0.44 14.84
CA ALA A 96 -8.91 0.14 16.02
C ALA A 96 -9.60 -0.95 16.87
N LYS A 97 -9.86 -0.66 18.15
CA LYS A 97 -10.54 -1.60 19.06
C LYS A 97 -11.90 -2.06 18.56
N GLN A 98 -12.57 -1.22 17.76
CA GLN A 98 -13.87 -1.47 17.16
C GLN A 98 -13.77 -2.27 15.84
N GLY A 99 -12.56 -2.59 15.37
CA GLY A 99 -12.32 -3.45 14.22
C GLY A 99 -12.14 -2.76 12.88
N TYR A 100 -12.24 -1.42 12.82
CA TYR A 100 -12.04 -0.63 11.59
C TYR A 100 -10.64 0.00 11.56
N TRP A 101 -10.27 0.58 10.42
CA TRP A 101 -9.04 1.36 10.24
C TRP A 101 -9.36 2.83 10.05
N GLU A 102 -8.62 3.68 10.75
CA GLU A 102 -8.73 5.14 10.60
C GLU A 102 -8.06 5.60 9.31
N ALA A 103 -8.69 6.56 8.65
CA ALA A 103 -8.15 7.19 7.45
C ALA A 103 -7.11 8.24 7.87
N GLY A 104 -6.01 8.34 7.13
CA GLY A 104 -4.84 9.15 7.49
C GLY A 104 -5.07 10.67 7.51
N ASN A 105 -6.23 11.17 7.08
CA ASN A 105 -6.53 12.59 7.10
C ASN A 105 -7.16 13.00 8.46
N VAL A 106 -6.63 14.06 9.07
CA VAL A 106 -7.12 14.61 10.34
C VAL A 106 -8.60 15.03 10.28
N LYS A 107 -9.14 15.35 9.09
CA LYS A 107 -10.55 15.75 8.88
C LYS A 107 -11.44 14.62 8.36
N SER A 108 -11.02 13.36 8.52
CA SER A 108 -11.78 12.21 8.04
C SER A 108 -13.13 12.08 8.77
N ALA A 109 -14.17 11.80 8.01
CA ALA A 109 -15.48 11.41 8.51
C ALA A 109 -15.55 9.87 8.67
N LEU A 110 -16.65 9.40 9.27
CA LEU A 110 -16.92 7.97 9.41
C LEU A 110 -16.85 7.24 8.06
N GLU A 111 -17.38 7.85 6.99
CA GLU A 111 -17.38 7.25 5.66
C GLU A 111 -15.95 7.00 5.13
N ASP A 112 -15.02 7.92 5.38
CA ASP A 112 -13.62 7.77 4.97
C ASP A 112 -12.98 6.55 5.66
N HIS A 113 -13.28 6.33 6.94
CA HIS A 113 -12.83 5.16 7.69
C HIS A 113 -13.41 3.86 7.13
N LEU A 114 -14.67 3.86 6.69
CA LEU A 114 -15.31 2.69 6.08
C LEU A 114 -14.64 2.33 4.74
N TRP A 115 -14.33 3.33 3.91
CA TRP A 115 -13.63 3.11 2.64
C TRP A 115 -12.21 2.59 2.84
N VAL A 116 -11.46 3.15 3.79
CA VAL A 116 -10.13 2.64 4.15
C VAL A 116 -10.23 1.22 4.69
N THR A 117 -11.18 0.94 5.59
CA THR A 117 -11.42 -0.40 6.14
C THR A 117 -11.73 -1.41 5.03
N PHE A 118 -12.61 -1.05 4.09
CA PHE A 118 -12.91 -1.90 2.94
C PHE A 118 -11.67 -2.19 2.10
N ALA A 119 -10.83 -1.18 1.83
CA ALA A 119 -9.59 -1.36 1.09
C ALA A 119 -8.60 -2.26 1.84
N VAL A 120 -8.44 -2.09 3.15
CA VAL A 120 -7.60 -2.96 4.01
C VAL A 120 -8.07 -4.41 3.93
N LEU A 121 -9.37 -4.64 4.13
CA LEU A 121 -9.97 -5.98 4.05
C LEU A 121 -9.74 -6.60 2.66
N ARG A 122 -9.86 -5.84 1.57
CA ARG A 122 -9.53 -6.36 0.24
C ARG A 122 -8.08 -6.78 0.10
N VAL A 123 -7.14 -6.00 0.64
CA VAL A 123 -5.71 -6.33 0.63
C VAL A 123 -5.44 -7.60 1.43
N LEU A 124 -5.91 -7.65 2.67
CA LEU A 124 -5.74 -8.81 3.55
C LEU A 124 -6.31 -10.09 2.91
N LYS A 125 -7.46 -10.00 2.20
CA LYS A 125 -8.04 -11.12 1.45
C LYS A 125 -7.16 -11.56 0.28
N LYS A 126 -6.61 -10.61 -0.49
CA LYS A 126 -5.72 -10.93 -1.62
C LYS A 126 -4.42 -11.61 -1.18
N PHE A 127 -3.96 -11.37 0.05
CA PHE A 127 -2.84 -12.07 0.65
C PHE A 127 -3.22 -13.38 1.38
N GLY A 128 -4.50 -13.77 1.34
CA GLY A 128 -4.97 -15.01 1.96
C GLY A 128 -5.02 -14.98 3.49
N LEU A 129 -5.11 -13.80 4.11
CA LEU A 129 -5.09 -13.65 5.57
C LEU A 129 -6.46 -13.78 6.22
N PHE A 130 -7.56 -13.79 5.45
CA PHE A 130 -8.89 -14.14 5.95
C PHE A 130 -9.86 -14.45 4.78
N GLU A 131 -10.94 -15.17 5.08
CA GLU A 131 -12.05 -15.47 4.17
C GLU A 131 -13.31 -14.67 4.57
N ILE A 132 -14.12 -14.27 3.57
CA ILE A 132 -15.45 -13.64 3.75
C ILE A 132 -16.51 -14.64 3.36
#